data_AF-A0A9X8E232-F1
#
_entry.id   AF-A0A9X8E232-F1
#
_cell.length_a   1.000
_cell.length_b   1.000
_cell.length_c   1.000
_cell.angle_alpha   90.00
_cell.angle_beta   90.00
_cell.angle_gamma   90.00
#
_symmetry.space_group_name_H-M   'P 1'
#
loop_
_entity.id
_entity.type
_entity.pdbx_description
1 polymer ?
#
loop_
_entity_poly.entity_id
_entity_poly.type
_entity_poly.pdbx_seq_one_letter_code
_entity_poly.pdbx_strand_id
1 'polypeptide(L)'
;MQVYEVATFYTMFNREKVGKYFIQLCGTTPCMICGSEEIKNVIEDHLGIKEGETTADDLFTLREVECLGACSNAPMVQINDDFYENLTPETTRQLLDACKKNQPPPMNKWGSLPMNGQLSCEGPQGKTTLKWDKHPAPGFRMRPDADLVPKVDPKTIKDEMLY
;
A
#
# COMPACT_ATOMS: atom_id res chain seq x y z
N MET A 1 -24.84 7.85 -20.61
CA MET A 1 -24.18 6.54 -20.76
C MET A 1 -22.79 6.53 -20.15
N GLN A 2 -21.94 7.49 -20.49
CA GLN A 2 -20.54 7.58 -20.02
C GLN A 2 -20.33 7.45 -18.51
N VAL A 3 -21.25 7.96 -17.67
CA VAL A 3 -21.16 7.81 -16.21
C VAL A 3 -21.32 6.35 -15.78
N TYR A 4 -22.26 5.61 -16.38
CA TYR A 4 -22.44 4.19 -16.08
C TYR A 4 -21.26 3.36 -16.57
N GLU A 5 -20.69 3.71 -17.73
CA GLU A 5 -19.48 3.06 -18.24
C GLU A 5 -18.35 3.17 -17.21
N VAL A 6 -18.05 4.38 -16.74
CA VAL A 6 -17.03 4.64 -15.71
C VAL A 6 -17.35 3.91 -14.39
N ALA A 7 -18.60 3.98 -13.93
CA ALA A 7 -19.03 3.34 -12.69
C ALA A 7 -18.98 1.80 -12.74
N THR A 8 -19.11 1.20 -13.93
CA THR A 8 -18.96 -0.25 -14.12
C THR A 8 -17.52 -0.68 -14.43
N PHE A 9 -16.69 0.23 -14.93
CA PHE A 9 -15.32 -0.04 -15.33
C PHE A 9 -14.36 -0.08 -14.14
N TYR A 10 -14.47 0.87 -13.20
CA TYR A 10 -13.61 0.91 -12.03
C TYR A 10 -14.20 0.09 -10.87
N THR A 11 -13.42 -0.84 -10.35
CA THR A 11 -13.80 -1.77 -9.27
C THR A 11 -14.03 -1.10 -7.92
N MET A 12 -13.52 0.11 -7.72
CA MET A 12 -13.69 0.88 -6.47
C MET A 12 -15.11 1.44 -6.31
N PHE A 13 -15.88 1.58 -7.41
CA PHE A 13 -17.24 2.07 -7.33
C PHE A 13 -18.19 0.95 -6.93
N ASN A 14 -18.51 0.90 -5.64
CA ASN A 14 -19.52 0.01 -5.10
C ASN A 14 -20.90 0.42 -5.61
N ARG A 15 -21.51 -0.45 -6.43
CA ARG A 15 -22.88 -0.27 -6.96
C ARG A 15 -23.94 -0.96 -6.11
N GLU A 16 -23.50 -1.75 -5.14
CA GLU A 16 -24.31 -2.45 -4.15
C GLU A 16 -23.96 -1.91 -2.76
N LYS A 17 -24.87 -2.09 -1.80
CA LYS A 17 -24.63 -1.67 -0.43
C LYS A 17 -23.51 -2.53 0.16
N VAL A 18 -22.44 -1.87 0.59
CA VAL A 18 -21.37 -2.47 1.39
C VAL A 18 -21.57 -2.12 2.86
N GLY A 19 -21.07 -2.97 3.73
CA GLY A 19 -21.02 -2.74 5.17
C GLY A 19 -20.13 -1.56 5.54
N LYS A 20 -20.17 -1.15 6.80
CA LYS A 20 -19.38 -0.03 7.33
C LYS A 20 -17.86 -0.20 7.09
N TYR A 21 -17.37 -1.43 7.18
CA TYR A 21 -15.99 -1.83 6.97
C TYR A 21 -15.91 -2.70 5.72
N PHE A 22 -15.48 -2.10 4.62
CA PHE A 22 -15.26 -2.80 3.36
C PHE A 22 -13.88 -3.44 3.37
N ILE A 23 -13.82 -4.76 3.60
CA ILE A 23 -12.57 -5.53 3.69
C ILE A 23 -12.20 -6.00 2.27
N GLN A 24 -11.08 -5.48 1.79
CA GLN A 24 -10.48 -5.80 0.51
C GLN A 24 -9.21 -6.62 0.75
N LEU A 25 -9.29 -7.93 0.55
CA LEU A 25 -8.16 -8.86 0.73
C LEU A 25 -7.40 -9.01 -0.59
N CYS A 26 -6.08 -8.81 -0.57
CA CYS A 26 -5.25 -9.04 -1.75
C CYS A 26 -5.07 -10.55 -2.03
N GLY A 27 -5.60 -11.02 -3.16
CA GLY A 27 -5.50 -12.41 -3.63
C GLY A 27 -4.32 -12.70 -4.56
N THR A 28 -3.54 -11.69 -4.95
CA THR A 28 -2.46 -11.87 -5.95
C THR A 28 -1.29 -12.71 -5.46
N THR A 29 -0.50 -13.21 -6.41
CA THR A 29 0.59 -14.19 -6.17
C THR A 29 1.52 -13.83 -5.00
N PRO A 30 2.02 -12.59 -4.83
CA PRO A 30 2.89 -12.26 -3.68
C PRO A 30 2.20 -12.43 -2.33
N CYS A 31 0.90 -12.12 -2.24
CA CYS A 31 0.12 -12.33 -1.03
C CYS A 31 -0.26 -13.81 -0.85
N MET A 32 -0.58 -14.50 -1.94
CA MET A 32 -0.90 -15.94 -1.94
C MET A 32 0.24 -16.77 -1.36
N ILE A 33 1.48 -16.57 -1.83
CA ILE A 33 2.65 -17.30 -1.33
C ILE A 33 2.98 -16.98 0.14
N CYS A 34 2.56 -15.81 0.62
CA CYS A 34 2.71 -15.37 2.01
C CYS A 34 1.52 -15.77 2.90
N GLY A 35 0.56 -16.55 2.39
CA GLY A 35 -0.54 -17.11 3.18
C GLY A 35 -1.84 -16.29 3.16
N SER A 36 -2.12 -15.47 2.14
CA SER A 36 -3.39 -14.71 2.08
C SER A 36 -4.64 -15.59 2.05
N GLU A 37 -4.56 -16.83 1.54
CA GLU A 37 -5.65 -17.81 1.61
C GLU A 37 -5.99 -18.20 3.06
N GLU A 38 -4.98 -18.32 3.92
CA GLU A 38 -5.18 -18.58 5.34
C GLU A 38 -5.89 -17.40 6.00
N ILE A 39 -5.49 -16.18 5.66
CA ILE A 39 -6.15 -14.96 6.13
C ILE A 39 -7.61 -14.88 5.65
N LYS A 40 -7.89 -15.26 4.38
CA LYS A 40 -9.25 -15.35 3.85
C LYS A 40 -10.11 -16.28 4.70
N ASN A 41 -9.64 -17.49 4.95
CA ASN A 41 -10.36 -18.50 5.74
C ASN A 41 -10.62 -18.00 7.16
N VAL A 42 -9.64 -17.34 7.80
CA VAL A 42 -9.80 -16.75 9.13
C VAL A 42 -10.88 -15.66 9.14
N ILE A 43 -10.95 -14.81 8.12
CA ILE A 43 -11.99 -13.76 8.02
C ILE A 43 -13.36 -14.42 7.82
N GLU A 44 -13.48 -15.37 6.90
CA GLU A 44 -14.72 -16.09 6.63
C GLU A 44 -15.24 -16.81 7.89
N ASP A 45 -14.36 -17.54 8.59
CA ASP A 45 -14.71 -18.27 9.81
C ASP A 45 -15.08 -17.35 10.98
N HIS A 46 -14.39 -16.21 11.13
CA HIS A 46 -14.61 -15.28 12.25
C HIS A 46 -15.85 -14.40 12.08
N LEU A 47 -16.20 -14.08 10.83
CA LEU A 47 -17.37 -13.26 10.51
C LEU A 47 -18.59 -14.09 10.09
N GLY A 48 -18.40 -15.36 9.72
CA GLY A 48 -19.47 -16.25 9.25
C GLY A 48 -20.02 -15.85 7.88
N ILE A 49 -19.17 -15.30 7.00
CA ILE A 49 -19.54 -14.85 5.65
C ILE A 49 -18.61 -15.47 4.60
N LYS A 50 -19.03 -15.45 3.34
CA LYS A 50 -18.17 -15.78 2.18
C LYS A 50 -17.68 -14.53 1.45
N GLU A 51 -16.69 -14.71 0.59
CA GLU A 51 -16.30 -13.68 -0.37
C GLU A 51 -17.52 -13.15 -1.15
N GLY A 52 -17.66 -11.82 -1.21
CA GLY A 52 -18.77 -11.12 -1.86
C GLY A 52 -19.95 -10.83 -0.93
N GLU A 53 -19.99 -11.42 0.26
CA GLU A 53 -21.10 -11.26 1.20
C GLU A 53 -20.85 -10.14 2.22
N THR A 54 -21.95 -9.65 2.79
CA THR A 54 -21.96 -8.67 3.88
C THR A 54 -22.56 -9.31 5.12
N THR A 55 -21.98 -9.05 6.28
CA THR A 55 -22.48 -9.56 7.56
C THR A 55 -23.89 -9.07 7.85
N ALA A 56 -24.68 -9.86 8.59
CA ALA A 56 -26.09 -9.54 8.90
C ALA A 56 -26.27 -8.25 9.73
N ASP A 57 -25.20 -7.78 10.38
CA ASP A 57 -25.15 -6.53 11.13
C ASP A 57 -24.77 -5.31 10.26
N ASP A 58 -24.64 -5.48 8.93
CA ASP A 58 -24.19 -4.47 7.96
C ASP A 58 -22.81 -3.84 8.33
N LEU A 59 -22.00 -4.53 9.16
CA LEU A 59 -20.72 -3.99 9.59
C LEU A 59 -19.58 -4.33 8.64
N PHE A 60 -19.51 -5.53 8.07
CA PHE A 60 -18.36 -5.99 7.28
C PHE A 60 -18.79 -6.55 5.93
N THR A 61 -18.00 -6.25 4.89
CA THR A 61 -18.13 -6.88 3.58
C THR A 61 -16.81 -7.51 3.16
N LEU A 62 -16.88 -8.82 2.86
CA LEU A 62 -15.91 -9.67 2.19
C LEU A 62 -15.65 -9.30 0.72
N ARG A 63 -14.48 -8.80 0.31
CA ARG A 63 -14.11 -8.83 -1.12
C ARG A 63 -12.66 -9.22 -1.35
N GLU A 64 -12.44 -10.20 -2.23
CA GLU A 64 -11.11 -10.43 -2.78
C GLU A 64 -10.82 -9.41 -3.87
N VAL A 65 -9.63 -8.84 -3.83
CA VAL A 65 -9.16 -7.83 -4.78
C VAL A 65 -7.77 -8.19 -5.30
N GLU A 66 -7.41 -7.52 -6.39
CA GLU A 66 -6.09 -7.64 -7.01
C GLU A 66 -5.00 -6.91 -6.21
N CYS A 67 -3.83 -6.75 -6.81
CA CYS A 67 -2.66 -6.17 -6.16
C CYS A 67 -2.92 -4.77 -5.60
N LEU A 68 -2.80 -4.62 -4.29
CA LEU A 68 -2.93 -3.36 -3.56
C LEU A 68 -1.61 -2.59 -3.40
N GLY A 69 -0.50 -3.09 -3.97
CA GLY A 69 0.79 -2.39 -3.99
C GLY A 69 1.63 -2.48 -2.71
N ALA A 70 1.17 -3.19 -1.67
CA ALA A 70 1.88 -3.40 -0.41
C ALA A 70 2.65 -4.74 -0.35
N CYS A 71 3.27 -5.15 -1.46
CA CYS A 71 3.86 -6.49 -1.61
C CYS A 71 5.03 -6.76 -0.65
N SER A 72 5.77 -5.74 -0.23
CA SER A 72 6.85 -5.87 0.77
C SER A 72 6.34 -6.29 2.15
N ASN A 73 5.06 -6.06 2.41
CA ASN A 73 4.40 -6.26 3.69
C ASN A 73 3.24 -7.27 3.57
N ALA A 74 3.34 -8.20 2.62
CA ALA A 74 2.38 -9.28 2.47
C ALA A 74 2.40 -10.24 3.68
N PRO A 75 1.26 -10.85 4.06
CA PRO A 75 -0.08 -10.67 3.51
C PRO A 75 -0.78 -9.42 4.11
N MET A 76 -1.72 -8.84 3.36
CA MET A 76 -2.34 -7.56 3.72
C MET A 76 -3.82 -7.47 3.30
N VAL A 77 -4.56 -6.61 4.00
CA VAL A 77 -5.93 -6.22 3.66
C VAL A 77 -6.03 -4.70 3.64
N GLN A 78 -6.97 -4.17 2.87
CA GLN A 78 -7.40 -2.79 2.98
C GLN A 78 -8.80 -2.77 3.59
N ILE A 79 -9.01 -1.98 4.65
CA ILE A 79 -10.34 -1.74 5.20
C ILE A 79 -10.67 -0.26 4.96
N ASN A 80 -11.65 -0.02 4.10
CA ASN A 80 -11.97 1.33 3.61
C ASN A 80 -10.72 2.00 2.98
N ASP A 81 -10.18 3.03 3.61
CA ASP A 81 -9.02 3.78 3.12
C ASP A 81 -7.69 3.29 3.71
N ASP A 82 -7.75 2.45 4.75
CA ASP A 82 -6.59 2.08 5.55
C ASP A 82 -6.06 0.71 5.13
N PHE A 83 -4.75 0.65 4.89
CA PHE A 83 -4.04 -0.62 4.73
C PHE A 83 -3.80 -1.26 6.09
N TYR A 84 -3.75 -2.58 6.14
CA TYR A 84 -3.33 -3.36 7.30
C TYR A 84 -2.45 -4.49 6.79
N GLU A 85 -1.18 -4.46 7.20
CA GLU A 85 -0.12 -5.24 6.55
C GLU A 85 0.58 -6.18 7.53
N ASN A 86 1.35 -7.14 7.01
CA ASN A 86 2.03 -8.20 7.76
C ASN A 86 1.07 -8.97 8.68
N LEU A 87 -0.07 -9.37 8.13
CA LEU A 87 -1.13 -10.03 8.88
C LEU A 87 -0.79 -11.49 9.19
N THR A 88 -1.26 -11.93 10.35
CA THR A 88 -1.29 -13.33 10.80
C THR A 88 -2.73 -13.69 11.14
N PRO A 89 -3.08 -14.99 11.26
CA PRO A 89 -4.39 -15.41 11.72
C PRO A 89 -4.83 -14.73 13.04
N GLU A 90 -3.92 -14.58 14.00
CA GLU A 90 -4.20 -13.99 15.30
C GLU A 90 -4.42 -12.48 15.21
N THR A 91 -3.52 -11.77 14.50
CA THR A 91 -3.61 -10.31 14.32
C THR A 91 -4.82 -9.93 13.48
N THR A 92 -5.22 -10.78 12.53
CA THR A 92 -6.46 -10.60 11.74
C THR A 92 -7.70 -10.68 12.62
N ARG A 93 -7.78 -11.67 13.52
CA ARG A 93 -8.91 -11.76 14.49
C ARG A 93 -8.96 -10.53 15.39
N GLN A 94 -7.79 -10.11 15.91
CA GLN A 94 -7.70 -8.90 16.73
C GLN A 94 -8.14 -7.65 15.98
N LEU A 95 -7.75 -7.50 14.71
CA LEU A 95 -8.17 -6.41 13.84
C LEU A 95 -9.70 -6.39 13.67
N LEU A 96 -10.30 -7.53 13.34
CA LEU A 96 -11.76 -7.63 13.16
C LEU A 96 -12.52 -7.29 14.46
N ASP A 97 -12.04 -7.77 15.61
CA ASP A 97 -12.64 -7.47 16.92
C ASP A 97 -12.48 -5.99 17.30
N ALA A 98 -11.35 -5.38 16.96
CA ALA A 98 -11.09 -3.96 17.15
C ALA A 98 -12.03 -3.11 16.28
N CYS A 99 -12.24 -3.50 15.01
CA CYS A 99 -13.22 -2.87 14.12
C CYS A 99 -14.66 -3.01 14.64
N LYS A 100 -15.05 -4.19 15.17
CA LYS A 100 -16.36 -4.40 15.82
C LYS A 100 -16.58 -3.44 17.00
N LYS A 101 -15.54 -3.15 17.76
CA LYS A 101 -15.56 -2.18 18.88
C LYS A 101 -15.48 -0.72 18.43
N ASN A 102 -15.43 -0.44 17.13
CA ASN A 102 -15.18 0.88 16.54
C ASN A 102 -13.88 1.53 17.02
N GLN A 103 -12.86 0.71 17.29
CA GLN A 103 -11.53 1.15 17.71
C GLN A 103 -10.47 0.47 16.85
N PRO A 104 -10.40 0.78 15.55
CA PRO A 104 -9.37 0.20 14.68
C PRO A 104 -7.96 0.57 15.19
N PRO A 105 -6.94 -0.26 14.91
CA PRO A 105 -5.55 0.03 15.29
C PRO A 105 -5.10 1.40 14.78
N PRO A 106 -4.30 2.14 15.57
CA PRO A 106 -3.88 3.50 15.21
C PRO A 106 -2.96 3.51 13.98
N MET A 107 -3.26 4.39 13.04
CA MET A 107 -2.45 4.65 11.84
C MET A 107 -1.30 5.61 12.16
N ASN A 108 -0.19 5.49 11.43
CA ASN A 108 0.95 6.42 11.49
C ASN A 108 0.86 7.47 10.35
N LYS A 109 1.78 8.46 10.34
CA LYS A 109 1.79 9.55 9.34
C LYS A 109 1.92 9.07 7.87
N TRP A 110 2.41 7.86 7.65
CA TRP A 110 2.76 7.30 6.34
C TRP A 110 1.92 6.08 5.94
N GLY A 111 0.95 5.67 6.76
CA GLY A 111 0.12 4.47 6.56
C GLY A 111 -0.12 3.71 7.86
N SER A 112 -0.58 2.45 7.78
CA SER A 112 -0.64 1.58 8.96
C SER A 112 0.75 1.20 9.41
N LEU A 113 0.98 1.10 10.72
CA LEU A 113 2.08 0.30 11.20
C LEU A 113 1.79 -1.15 10.83
N PRO A 114 2.68 -1.85 10.12
CA PRO A 114 2.51 -3.27 9.91
C PRO A 114 2.40 -4.00 11.26
N MET A 115 1.57 -5.04 11.30
CA MET A 115 1.17 -5.70 12.56
C MET A 115 2.31 -6.44 13.27
N ASN A 116 3.49 -6.53 12.64
CA ASN A 116 4.69 -7.14 13.19
C ASN A 116 5.64 -6.14 13.89
N GLY A 117 5.26 -4.87 14.03
CA GLY A 117 6.05 -3.85 14.72
C GLY A 117 7.08 -3.12 13.86
N GLN A 118 7.06 -3.32 12.53
CA GLN A 118 7.79 -2.49 11.59
C GLN A 118 7.23 -1.07 11.54
N LEU A 119 8.03 -0.12 11.06
CA LEU A 119 7.65 1.27 10.81
C LEU A 119 6.91 1.38 9.46
N SER A 120 7.40 0.70 8.44
CA SER A 120 6.83 0.68 7.09
C SER A 120 7.35 -0.56 6.34
N CYS A 121 8.21 -0.40 5.33
CA CYS A 121 8.67 -1.47 4.45
C CYS A 121 10.11 -1.95 4.74
N GLU A 122 10.64 -1.70 5.94
CA GLU A 122 11.96 -2.22 6.29
C GLU A 122 11.97 -3.76 6.41
N GLY A 123 13.16 -4.35 6.46
CA GLY A 123 13.28 -5.80 6.63
C GLY A 123 12.69 -6.29 7.97
N PRO A 124 12.33 -7.58 8.08
CA PRO A 124 11.81 -8.18 9.31
C PRO A 124 12.77 -8.11 10.49
N GLN A 125 14.08 -7.95 10.22
CA GLN A 125 15.12 -7.73 11.23
C GLN A 125 15.43 -6.24 11.45
N GLY A 126 14.58 -5.35 10.93
CA GLY A 126 14.84 -3.92 10.82
C GLY A 126 15.57 -3.55 9.52
N LYS A 127 16.08 -2.32 9.46
CA LYS A 127 16.63 -1.73 8.23
C LYS A 127 17.77 -2.54 7.60
N THR A 128 17.70 -2.78 6.30
CA THR A 128 18.88 -3.15 5.48
C THR A 128 18.88 -2.49 4.09
N THR A 129 18.53 -1.20 3.94
CA THR A 129 19.49 -0.09 4.09
C THR A 129 18.80 1.29 4.27
N LEU A 130 19.50 2.42 4.09
CA LEU A 130 19.46 3.68 4.87
C LEU A 130 20.34 3.63 6.13
N LYS A 131 21.65 3.48 5.90
CA LYS A 131 22.71 3.56 6.93
C LYS A 131 22.97 4.99 7.42
N TRP A 132 22.48 6.00 6.71
CA TRP A 132 22.67 7.39 7.12
C TRP A 132 21.75 7.74 8.27
N ASP A 133 22.33 8.10 9.41
CA ASP A 133 21.58 8.63 10.56
C ASP A 133 20.89 9.95 10.22
N LYS A 134 21.48 10.74 9.30
CA LYS A 134 20.90 11.95 8.70
C LYS A 134 21.18 11.98 7.21
N HIS A 135 20.16 12.32 6.43
CA HIS A 135 20.30 12.53 5.00
C HIS A 135 21.31 13.67 4.75
N PRO A 136 22.18 13.54 3.73
CA PRO A 136 23.11 14.60 3.41
C PRO A 136 22.36 15.87 3.02
N ALA A 137 22.91 17.02 3.41
CA ALA A 137 22.31 18.32 3.12
C ALA A 137 22.23 18.59 1.61
N PRO A 138 21.32 19.47 1.16
CA PRO A 138 21.31 19.97 -0.21
C PRO A 138 22.71 20.46 -0.60
N GLY A 139 23.19 20.04 -1.78
CA GLY A 139 24.56 20.31 -2.23
C GLY A 139 25.50 19.12 -2.17
N PHE A 140 25.13 18.03 -1.51
CA PHE A 140 25.94 16.81 -1.50
C PHE A 140 26.07 16.21 -2.92
N ARG A 141 27.31 16.13 -3.42
CA ARG A 141 27.65 15.71 -4.79
C ARG A 141 27.09 16.61 -5.90
N MET A 142 26.70 17.85 -5.59
CA MET A 142 26.47 18.87 -6.62
C MET A 142 27.77 19.08 -7.40
N ARG A 143 27.65 19.19 -8.72
CA ARG A 143 28.78 19.55 -9.58
C ARG A 143 29.27 20.95 -9.19
N PRO A 144 30.59 21.20 -9.15
CA PRO A 144 31.10 22.56 -8.98
C PRO A 144 30.66 23.46 -10.15
N ASP A 145 30.34 24.72 -9.85
CA ASP A 145 29.97 25.71 -10.88
C ASP A 145 31.13 26.03 -11.83
N ALA A 146 32.38 25.74 -11.44
CA ALA A 146 33.55 25.85 -12.31
C ALA A 146 33.43 24.98 -13.58
N ASP A 147 32.70 23.87 -13.51
CA ASP A 147 32.44 23.01 -14.67
C ASP A 147 31.33 23.58 -15.58
N LEU A 148 30.58 24.59 -15.15
CA LEU A 148 29.57 25.31 -15.98
C LEU A 148 30.21 26.37 -16.87
N VAL A 149 31.47 26.73 -16.63
CA VAL A 149 32.20 27.65 -17.50
C VAL A 149 32.37 26.99 -18.87
N PRO A 150 31.87 27.60 -19.96
CA PRO A 150 32.06 27.07 -21.30
C PRO A 150 33.55 26.88 -21.58
N LYS A 151 33.98 25.63 -21.78
CA LYS A 151 35.40 25.29 -22.06
C LYS A 151 35.85 25.77 -23.45
N VAL A 152 34.90 26.13 -24.29
CA VAL A 152 35.10 26.63 -25.65
C VAL A 152 34.22 27.86 -25.83
N ASP A 153 34.76 28.91 -26.45
CA ASP A 153 33.97 30.08 -26.80
C ASP A 153 32.96 29.69 -27.91
N PRO A 154 31.65 29.89 -27.70
CA PRO A 154 30.65 29.59 -28.72
C PRO A 154 30.87 30.31 -30.06
N LYS A 155 31.62 31.42 -30.08
CA LYS A 155 31.97 32.12 -31.34
C LYS A 155 32.94 31.31 -32.19
N THR A 156 34.00 30.77 -31.60
CA THR A 156 34.98 29.96 -32.34
C THR A 156 34.37 28.67 -32.89
N ILE A 157 33.40 28.07 -32.18
CA ILE A 157 32.67 26.90 -32.70
C ILE A 157 31.86 27.27 -33.94
N LYS A 158 31.22 28.45 -33.98
CA LYS A 158 30.46 28.90 -35.15
C LYS A 158 31.37 29.15 -36.36
N ASP A 159 32.53 29.76 -36.12
CA ASP A 159 33.53 30.01 -37.16
C ASP A 159 34.10 28.69 -37.73
N GLU A 160 34.37 27.68 -36.88
CA GLU A 160 34.82 26.35 -37.32
C GLU A 160 33.72 25.52 -38.00
N MET A 161 32.45 25.67 -37.60
CA MET A 161 31.32 24.97 -38.21
C MET A 161 30.81 25.61 -39.51
N LEU A 162 31.46 26.68 -40.00
CA LEU A 162 31.15 27.38 -41.26
C LEU A 162 29.66 27.80 -41.39
N TYR A 163 29.04 28.18 -40.27
CA TYR A 163 27.70 28.77 -40.24
C TYR A 163 27.72 30.29 -40.40
#